data_AF-A0A969I1J0-F1
#
_entry.id   AF-A0A969I1J0-F1
#
_cell.length_a   1.000
_cell.length_b   1.000
_cell.length_c   1.000
_cell.angle_alpha   90.00
_cell.angle_beta   90.00
_cell.angle_gamma   90.00
#
_symmetry.space_group_name_H-M   'P 1'
#
loop_
_entity.id
_entity.type
_entity.pdbx_description
1 polymer ?
#
loop_
_entity_poly.entity_id
_entity_poly.type
_entity_poly.pdbx_seq_one_letter_code
_entity_poly.pdbx_strand_id
1 'polypeptide(L)' 'MGHEGLEPTNNLAERALRPAVIWRRLCFGSQSLAGSLFVARLLTLVTTLRAQGRSVLDFLILALRSEAPSLLPPE' A
#
# COMPACT_ATOMS: atom_id res chain seq x y z
N MET A 1 -9.71 19.37 22.16
CA MET A 1 -10.73 20.09 21.37
C MET A 1 -10.76 19.49 19.98
N GLY A 2 -11.74 18.62 19.69
CA GLY A 2 -11.93 18.07 18.36
C GLY A 2 -12.69 19.08 17.49
N HIS A 3 -12.22 19.30 16.27
CA HIS A 3 -12.90 20.16 15.30
C HIS A 3 -14.06 19.35 14.71
N GLU A 4 -15.29 19.59 15.21
CA GLU A 4 -16.49 18.92 14.71
C GLU A 4 -16.72 19.29 13.24
N GLY A 5 -16.57 18.32 12.34
CA GLY A 5 -16.86 18.47 10.91
C GLY A 5 -15.71 18.20 9.95
N LEU A 6 -14.47 18.01 10.44
CA LEU A 6 -13.37 17.52 9.61
C LEU A 6 -13.29 16.00 9.72
N GLU A 7 -13.39 15.29 8.58
CA GLU A 7 -13.04 13.86 8.54
C GLU A 7 -11.61 13.74 9.06
N PRO A 8 -11.39 13.01 10.16
CA PRO A 8 -10.08 13.00 10.77
C PRO A 8 -9.15 12.26 9.78
N THR A 9 -8.10 12.95 9.35
CA THR A 9 -7.13 12.43 8.36
C THR A 9 -6.46 11.13 8.82
N ASN A 10 -6.53 10.84 10.12
CA ASN A 10 -6.14 9.56 10.70
C ASN A 10 -6.93 8.37 10.12
N ASN A 11 -8.21 8.52 9.77
CA ASN A 11 -9.04 7.43 9.26
C ASN A 11 -8.48 6.86 7.96
N LEU A 12 -8.00 7.73 7.07
CA LEU A 12 -7.39 7.32 5.81
C LEU A 12 -6.05 6.62 6.05
N ALA A 13 -5.20 7.19 6.91
CA ALA A 13 -3.91 6.62 7.26
C ALA A 13 -4.06 5.25 7.96
N GLU A 14 -4.98 5.15 8.92
CA GLU A 14 -5.31 3.90 9.62
C GLU A 14 -5.89 2.85 8.67
N ARG A 15 -6.79 3.23 7.75
CA ARG A 15 -7.31 2.34 6.71
C ARG A 15 -6.18 1.83 5.80
N ALA A 16 -5.23 2.69 5.44
CA ALA A 16 -4.08 2.30 4.62
C ALA A 16 -3.13 1.34 5.36
N LEU A 17 -2.96 1.47 6.68
CA LEU A 17 -2.10 0.60 7.49
C LEU A 17 -2.77 -0.71 7.93
N ARG A 18 -4.11 -0.76 7.98
CA ARG A 18 -4.87 -1.93 8.44
C ARG A 18 -4.49 -3.25 7.74
N PRO A 19 -4.28 -3.30 6.41
CA PRO A 19 -3.81 -4.52 5.74
C PRO A 19 -2.46 -5.03 6.28
N ALA A 20 -1.53 -4.12 6.57
CA ALA A 20 -0.21 -4.46 7.10
C ALA A 20 -0.30 -5.07 8.51
N VAL A 21 -1.15 -4.48 9.36
CA VAL A 21 -1.38 -4.95 10.74
C VAL A 21 -2.03 -6.33 10.75
N ILE A 22 -3.06 -6.52 9.92
CA ILE A 22 -3.75 -7.82 9.79
C ILE A 22 -2.78 -8.88 9.30
N TRP A 23 -2.02 -8.60 8.24
CA TRP A 23 -1.02 -9.54 7.70
C TRP A 23 0.02 -9.91 8.75
N ARG A 24 0.60 -8.94 9.46
CA ARG A 24 1.60 -9.21 10.50
C ARG A 24 1.04 -10.10 11.61
N ARG A 25 -0.22 -9.89 11.99
CA ARG A 25 -0.90 -10.68 13.02
C ARG A 25 -1.19 -12.11 12.57
N LEU A 26 -1.64 -12.31 11.34
CA LEU A 26 -2.05 -13.62 10.82
C LEU A 26 -0.87 -14.46 10.31
N CYS A 27 0.15 -13.81 9.75
CA CYS A 27 1.28 -14.47 9.10
C CYS A 27 2.59 -14.35 9.90
N PHE A 28 2.55 -13.79 11.11
CA PHE A 28 3.71 -13.58 12.00
C PHE A 28 4.81 -12.66 11.45
N GLY A 29 4.56 -11.96 10.34
CA GLY A 29 5.53 -11.07 9.73
C GLY A 29 6.66 -11.78 9.00
N SER A 30 7.72 -11.03 8.67
CA SER A 30 8.96 -11.56 8.09
C SER A 30 10.09 -11.51 9.12
N GLN A 31 10.89 -12.57 9.20
CA GLN A 31 12.09 -12.65 10.04
C GLN A 31 13.37 -12.26 9.28
N SER A 32 13.26 -11.92 8.00
CA SER A 32 14.38 -11.43 7.18
C SER A 32 14.16 -9.99 6.72
N LEU A 33 15.25 -9.25 6.55
CA LEU A 33 15.20 -7.90 5.97
C LEU A 33 14.60 -7.93 4.55
N ALA A 34 15.02 -8.90 3.73
CA ALA A 34 14.51 -9.07 2.37
C ALA A 34 13.00 -9.27 2.34
N GLY A 35 12.46 -10.16 3.17
CA GLY A 35 11.01 -10.38 3.26
C GLY A 35 10.26 -9.15 3.79
N SER A 36 10.83 -8.43 4.76
CA SER A 36 10.24 -7.19 5.27
C SER A 36 10.18 -6.09 4.22
N LEU A 37 11.23 -5.93 3.42
CA LEU A 37 11.27 -4.98 2.31
C LEU A 37 10.29 -5.37 1.20
N PHE A 38 10.18 -6.67 0.88
CA PHE A 38 9.22 -7.17 -0.10
C PHE A 38 7.78 -6.80 0.30
N VAL A 39 7.40 -7.09 1.54
CA VAL A 39 6.05 -6.81 2.04
C VAL A 39 5.78 -5.31 2.13
N ALA A 40 6.76 -4.52 2.59
CA ALA A 40 6.64 -3.06 2.60
C ALA A 40 6.37 -2.51 1.20
N ARG A 41 7.13 -2.94 0.19
CA ARG A 41 6.94 -2.53 -1.21
C ARG A 41 5.58 -2.95 -1.76
N LEU A 42 5.15 -4.19 -1.51
CA LEU A 42 3.86 -4.69 -1.98
C LEU A 42 2.69 -3.93 -1.34
N LEU A 43 2.77 -3.64 -0.04
CA LEU A 43 1.76 -2.84 0.65
C LEU A 43 1.68 -1.43 0.08
N THR A 44 2.82 -0.76 -0.16
CA THR A 44 2.87 0.55 -0.82
C THR A 44 2.22 0.50 -2.20
N LEU A 45 2.57 -0.47 -3.04
CA LEU A 45 1.98 -0.63 -4.36
C LEU A 45 0.46 -0.77 -4.28
N VAL A 46 -0.03 -1.68 -3.43
CA VAL A 46 -1.46 -1.97 -3.29
C VAL A 46 -2.22 -0.76 -2.77
N THR A 47 -1.71 -0.07 -1.74
CA THR A 47 -2.41 1.08 -1.14
C THR A 47 -2.43 2.26 -2.11
N THR A 48 -1.30 2.58 -2.75
CA THR A 48 -1.20 3.68 -3.72
C THR A 48 -2.09 3.42 -4.94
N LEU A 49 -2.01 2.25 -5.57
CA LEU A 49 -2.79 1.96 -6.78
C LEU A 49 -4.30 1.93 -6.49
N ARG A 50 -4.72 1.38 -5.35
CA ARG A 50 -6.13 1.41 -4.95
C ARG A 50 -6.62 2.84 -4.69
N ALA A 51 -5.81 3.68 -4.04
CA ALA A 51 -6.14 5.09 -3.83
C ALA A 51 -6.27 5.86 -5.16
N GLN A 52 -5.49 5.47 -6.18
CA GLN A 52 -5.56 6.03 -7.53
C GLN A 52 -6.63 5.39 -8.43
N GLY A 53 -7.38 4.38 -7.94
CA GLY A 53 -8.35 3.65 -8.77
C GLY A 53 -7.72 2.79 -9.88
N ARG A 54 -6.43 2.44 -9.75
CA ARG A 54 -5.67 1.66 -10.74
C ARG A 54 -5.63 0.17 -10.37
N SER A 55 -5.59 -0.68 -11.39
CA SER A 55 -5.46 -2.13 -11.23
C SER A 55 -4.07 -2.52 -10.72
N VAL A 56 -4.02 -3.23 -9.59
CA VAL A 56 -2.78 -3.76 -9.01
C VAL A 56 -2.16 -4.83 -9.91
N LEU A 57 -2.99 -5.73 -10.45
CA LEU A 57 -2.50 -6.83 -11.27
C LEU A 57 -1.88 -6.33 -12.58
N ASP A 58 -2.53 -5.39 -13.25
CA ASP A 58 -2.01 -4.83 -14.50
C ASP A 58 -0.70 -4.07 -14.26
N PHE A 59 -0.60 -3.35 -13.13
CA PHE A 59 0.65 -2.68 -12.75
C PHE A 59 1.78 -3.69 -12.50
N LEU A 60 1.50 -4.81 -11.81
CA LEU A 60 2.51 -5.85 -11.56
C LEU A 60 2.96 -6.51 -12.88
N ILE A 61 2.03 -6.78 -13.80
CA ILE A 61 2.36 -7.30 -15.12
C ILE A 61 3.25 -6.31 -15.88
N LEU A 62 2.94 -5.02 -15.83
CA LEU A 62 3.75 -3.96 -16.45
C LEU A 62 5.15 -3.89 -15.81
N ALA A 63 5.24 -3.99 -14.49
CA ALA A 63 6.50 -3.98 -13.75
C ALA A 63 7.39 -5.20 -14.05
N LEU A 64 6.80 -6.34 -14.40
CA LEU A 64 7.55 -7.52 -14.85
C LEU A 64 8.03 -7.41 -16.30
N ARG A 65 7.35 -6.59 -17.12
CA ARG A 65 7.64 -6.43 -18.56
C ARG A 65 8.53 -5.22 -18.89
N SER A 66 8.68 -4.28 -17.97
CA SER A 66 9.41 -3.02 -18.16
C SER A 66 10.31 -2.74 -16.97
N GLU A 67 11.27 -1.83 -17.10
CA GLU A 67 12.28 -1.62 -16.05
C GLU A 67 11.73 -0.99 -14.76
N ALA A 68 10.68 -0.16 -14.81
CA ALA A 68 9.98 0.35 -13.61
C ALA A 68 8.80 1.28 -13.99
N PRO A 69 7.54 0.82 -13.97
CA PRO A 69 6.40 1.71 -14.13
C PRO A 69 6.26 2.67 -12.94
N SER A 70 5.83 3.90 -13.21
CA SER A 70 5.69 4.93 -12.18
C SER A 70 4.44 4.73 -11.33
N LEU A 71 4.62 4.89 -10.01
CA LEU A 71 3.53 4.99 -9.04
C LEU A 71 2.91 6.39 -8.96
N LEU A 72 3.51 7.38 -9.61
CA LEU A 72 2.87 8.68 -9.76
C LEU A 72 1.61 8.51 -10.62
N PRO A 73 0.55 9.29 -10.36
CA PRO A 73 -0.59 9.35 -11.25
C PRO A 73 -0.11 9.72 -12.67
N PRO A 74 -0.69 9.11 -13.72
CA PRO A 74 -0.50 9.61 -15.08
C PRO A 74 -1.08 11.04 -15.19
N GLU A 75 -0.40 11.90 -15.96
CA GLU A 75 -0.88 13.25 -16.34
C GLU A 75 -2.22 13.19 -17.10
#